data_AF-A0A519LFM5-F1
#
_entry.id   AF-A0A519LFM5-F1
#
_cell.length_a   1.000
_cell.length_b   1.000
_cell.length_c   1.000
_cell.angle_alpha   90.00
_cell.angle_beta   90.00
_cell.angle_gamma   90.00
#
_symmetry.space_group_name_H-M   'P 1'
#
loop_
_entity.id
_entity.type
_entity.pdbx_description
1 polymer ?
#
loop_
_entity_poly.entity_id
_entity_poly.type
_entity_poly.pdbx_seq_one_letter_code
_entity_poly.pdbx_strand_id
1 'polypeptide(L)'
;MSSASTKHSPLFSISDIIYLVLGVISASFALKSFLVPNHFLDGGVTGISLLLHEVYHWNLGLSLFILNIPFIILAYFQIGKHFAIRSSLTILLISLTMYFIPFPELTHDKLLVAMFGGFFLGIGIGLSMRGGGTFDGMEVLALLTFKKSSFSITEIILGMNVIIFIIAAVFLKVETALYAIMTYLVASQITKYVIEGIEAYTGVTIVSGSSEEIKKALVLTMNRGITVYKGERGFMKESFEHSSDADIIFTIVTRLEVRKLQNIVHAIDPKAFIFTQTVREPQGGIVKEIIKH
;
A
#
# COMPACT_ATOMS: atom_id res chain seq x y z
N MET A 1 -3.80 1.04 -40.44
CA MET A 1 -4.41 -0.28 -40.13
C MET A 1 -3.40 -1.10 -39.35
N SER A 2 -3.52 -1.10 -38.02
CA SER A 2 -2.83 -2.05 -37.14
C SER A 2 -3.86 -2.45 -36.10
N SER A 3 -4.58 -3.54 -36.39
CA SER A 3 -5.49 -4.20 -35.47
C SER A 3 -4.68 -4.72 -34.29
N ALA A 4 -4.63 -3.94 -33.21
CA ALA A 4 -4.15 -4.41 -31.93
C ALA A 4 -5.10 -5.51 -31.43
N SER A 5 -4.62 -6.74 -31.45
CA SER A 5 -5.29 -7.91 -30.90
C SER A 5 -5.69 -7.64 -29.45
N THR A 6 -7.00 -7.56 -29.20
CA THR A 6 -7.58 -7.64 -27.86
C THR A 6 -7.36 -9.05 -27.32
N LYS A 7 -6.18 -9.30 -26.75
CA LYS A 7 -5.96 -10.48 -25.91
C LYS A 7 -6.89 -10.31 -24.71
N HIS A 8 -7.97 -11.08 -24.66
CA HIS A 8 -8.80 -11.22 -23.47
C HIS A 8 -7.93 -11.82 -22.36
N SER A 9 -7.33 -10.98 -21.52
CA SER A 9 -6.76 -11.41 -20.25
C SER A 9 -7.89 -12.05 -19.43
N PRO A 10 -7.69 -13.24 -18.85
CA PRO A 10 -8.74 -13.92 -18.09
C PRO A 10 -9.21 -13.03 -16.93
N LEU A 11 -10.51 -13.10 -16.61
CA LEU A 11 -11.11 -12.28 -15.54
C LEU A 11 -10.48 -12.57 -14.16
N PHE A 12 -9.86 -13.75 -14.00
CA PHE A 12 -9.08 -14.17 -12.84
C PHE A 12 -7.83 -14.92 -13.29
N SER A 13 -6.67 -14.58 -12.73
CA SER A 13 -5.50 -15.48 -12.70
C SER A 13 -5.59 -16.40 -11.48
N ILE A 14 -4.93 -17.57 -11.51
CA ILE A 14 -4.83 -18.47 -10.35
C ILE A 14 -4.22 -17.74 -9.14
N SER A 15 -3.20 -16.91 -9.39
CA SER A 15 -2.60 -16.04 -8.37
C SER A 15 -3.64 -15.13 -7.73
N ASP A 16 -4.50 -14.53 -8.54
CA ASP A 16 -5.50 -13.56 -8.09
C ASP A 16 -6.54 -14.24 -7.19
N ILE A 17 -6.96 -15.44 -7.56
CA ILE A 17 -7.91 -16.24 -6.77
C ILE A 17 -7.30 -16.58 -5.40
N ILE A 18 -6.04 -17.02 -5.37
CA ILE A 18 -5.34 -17.34 -4.11
C ILE A 18 -5.30 -16.11 -3.21
N TYR A 19 -4.91 -14.96 -3.75
CA TYR A 19 -4.86 -13.70 -2.99
C TYR A 19 -6.23 -13.27 -2.46
N LEU A 20 -7.28 -13.35 -3.28
CA LEU A 20 -8.64 -13.02 -2.86
C LEU A 20 -9.15 -13.97 -1.78
N VAL A 21 -8.96 -15.28 -1.93
CA VAL A 21 -9.42 -16.27 -0.93
C VAL A 21 -8.69 -16.09 0.40
N LEU A 22 -7.37 -15.93 0.39
CA LEU A 22 -6.60 -15.66 1.61
C LEU A 22 -7.01 -14.32 2.24
N GLY A 23 -7.27 -13.31 1.42
CA GLY A 23 -7.78 -12.02 1.85
C GLY A 23 -9.12 -12.12 2.58
N VAL A 24 -10.09 -12.84 1.98
CA VAL A 24 -11.41 -13.10 2.55
C VAL A 24 -11.31 -13.83 3.88
N ILE A 25 -10.50 -14.90 3.95
CA ILE A 25 -10.32 -15.68 5.19
C ILE A 25 -9.72 -14.81 6.29
N SER A 26 -8.66 -14.06 5.97
CA SER A 26 -7.98 -13.17 6.94
C SER A 26 -8.91 -12.07 7.45
N ALA A 27 -9.66 -11.41 6.56
CA ALA A 27 -10.61 -10.37 6.94
C ALA A 27 -11.77 -10.91 7.78
N SER A 28 -12.35 -12.05 7.37
CA SER A 28 -13.45 -12.68 8.11
C SER A 28 -13.00 -13.16 9.50
N PHE A 29 -11.79 -13.69 9.59
CA PHE A 29 -11.17 -14.07 10.86
C PHE A 29 -10.93 -12.86 11.75
N ALA A 30 -10.40 -11.75 11.22
CA ALA A 30 -10.21 -10.51 11.97
C ALA A 30 -11.54 -9.97 12.53
N LEU A 31 -12.55 -9.86 11.67
CA LEU A 31 -13.86 -9.33 12.04
C LEU A 31 -14.55 -10.21 13.10
N LYS A 32 -14.60 -11.53 12.89
CA LYS A 32 -15.37 -12.43 13.77
C LYS A 32 -14.63 -12.87 15.04
N SER A 33 -13.30 -12.95 15.02
CA SER A 33 -12.51 -13.45 16.16
C SER A 33 -12.04 -12.35 17.10
N PHE A 34 -11.95 -11.11 16.61
CA PHE A 34 -11.42 -9.97 17.36
C PHE A 34 -12.41 -8.80 17.43
N LEU A 35 -12.83 -8.23 16.30
CA LEU A 35 -13.53 -6.95 16.30
C LEU A 35 -14.97 -7.05 16.83
N VAL A 36 -15.79 -7.92 16.23
CA VAL A 36 -17.23 -8.06 16.57
C VAL A 36 -17.46 -8.50 18.03
N PRO A 37 -16.80 -9.55 18.56
CA PRO A 37 -17.04 -9.99 19.94
C PRO A 37 -16.66 -8.95 21.00
N ASN A 38 -15.75 -8.03 20.66
CA ASN A 38 -15.25 -7.02 21.58
C ASN A 38 -15.85 -5.63 21.33
N HIS A 39 -16.83 -5.50 20.42
CA HIS A 39 -17.46 -4.24 20.02
C HIS A 39 -16.45 -3.20 19.49
N PHE A 40 -15.41 -3.67 18.81
CA PHE A 40 -14.37 -2.82 18.23
C PHE A 40 -14.72 -2.43 16.80
N LEU A 41 -14.23 -1.26 16.41
CA LEU A 41 -14.47 -0.68 15.11
C LEU A 41 -13.17 -0.55 14.33
N ASP A 42 -13.32 -0.34 13.03
CA ASP A 42 -12.26 0.06 12.11
C ASP A 42 -12.61 1.41 11.46
N GLY A 43 -11.75 1.91 10.56
CA GLY A 43 -12.06 3.02 9.67
C GLY A 43 -12.86 2.61 8.42
N GLY A 44 -13.12 3.59 7.56
CA GLY A 44 -13.67 3.34 6.22
C GLY A 44 -15.11 2.81 6.23
N VAL A 45 -15.46 2.08 5.17
CA VAL A 45 -16.81 1.51 5.00
C VAL A 45 -17.05 0.38 6.01
N THR A 46 -15.99 -0.35 6.35
CA THR A 46 -16.00 -1.40 7.38
C THR A 46 -16.36 -0.83 8.74
N GLY A 47 -15.77 0.30 9.13
CA GLY A 47 -16.07 1.02 10.36
C GLY A 47 -17.53 1.43 10.51
N ILE A 48 -18.10 2.02 9.45
CA ILE A 48 -19.52 2.39 9.42
C ILE A 48 -20.40 1.14 9.53
N SER A 49 -20.02 0.04 8.86
CA SER A 49 -20.76 -1.22 8.91
C SER A 49 -20.75 -1.83 10.31
N LEU A 50 -19.61 -1.80 11.00
CA LEU A 50 -19.47 -2.25 12.39
C LEU A 50 -20.28 -1.36 13.34
N LEU A 51 -20.24 -0.03 13.17
CA LEU A 51 -21.07 0.89 13.96
C LEU A 51 -22.57 0.59 13.84
N LEU A 52 -23.05 0.33 12.62
CA LEU A 52 -24.46 -0.04 12.41
C LEU A 52 -24.79 -1.39 13.04
N HIS A 53 -23.86 -2.35 12.99
CA HIS A 53 -24.02 -3.63 13.66
C HIS A 53 -24.13 -3.45 15.18
N GLU A 54 -23.28 -2.61 15.79
CA GLU A 54 -23.27 -2.45 17.25
C GLU A 54 -24.43 -1.63 17.79
N VAL A 55 -24.82 -0.56 17.09
CA VAL A 55 -25.89 0.33 17.56
C VAL A 55 -27.28 -0.21 17.24
N TYR A 56 -27.45 -0.83 16.07
CA TYR A 56 -28.77 -1.25 15.56
C TYR A 56 -28.92 -2.77 15.44
N HIS A 57 -27.92 -3.57 15.81
CA HIS A 57 -27.90 -5.03 15.66
C HIS A 57 -28.15 -5.50 14.22
N TRP A 58 -27.80 -4.66 13.24
CA TRP A 58 -28.02 -4.96 11.84
C TRP A 58 -27.01 -6.00 11.34
N ASN A 59 -27.35 -6.81 10.34
CA ASN A 59 -26.43 -7.84 9.86
C ASN A 59 -25.19 -7.19 9.23
N LEU A 60 -24.02 -7.40 9.84
CA LEU A 60 -22.75 -6.81 9.41
C LEU A 60 -22.40 -7.12 7.95
N GLY A 61 -22.63 -8.36 7.50
CA GLY A 61 -22.38 -8.77 6.12
C GLY A 61 -23.27 -8.04 5.10
N LEU A 62 -24.53 -7.80 5.45
CA LEU A 62 -25.44 -6.99 4.63
C LEU A 62 -25.04 -5.51 4.64
N SER A 63 -24.70 -4.95 5.80
CA SER A 63 -24.25 -3.56 5.92
C SER A 63 -22.97 -3.32 5.10
N LEU A 64 -21.99 -4.23 5.18
CA LEU A 64 -20.78 -4.19 4.38
C LEU A 64 -21.08 -4.20 2.88
N PHE A 65 -21.99 -5.06 2.43
CA PHE A 65 -22.35 -5.14 1.02
C PHE A 65 -23.04 -3.85 0.54
N ILE A 66 -24.08 -3.41 1.25
CA ILE A 66 -24.89 -2.25 0.85
C ILE A 66 -24.07 -0.96 0.86
N LEU A 67 -23.30 -0.73 1.93
CA LEU A 67 -22.51 0.50 2.06
C LEU A 67 -21.34 0.55 1.07
N ASN A 68 -20.85 -0.59 0.59
CA ASN A 68 -19.83 -0.64 -0.46
C ASN A 68 -20.38 -0.44 -1.87
N ILE A 69 -21.69 -0.57 -2.13
CA ILE A 69 -22.29 -0.36 -3.47
C ILE A 69 -21.86 0.96 -4.12
N PRO A 70 -21.96 2.14 -3.47
CA PRO A 70 -21.53 3.40 -4.09
C PRO A 70 -20.04 3.37 -4.48
N PHE A 71 -19.19 2.77 -3.64
CA PHE A 71 -17.75 2.64 -3.94
C PHE A 71 -17.48 1.63 -5.06
N ILE A 72 -18.21 0.52 -5.12
CA ILE A 72 -18.12 -0.43 -6.24
C ILE A 72 -18.47 0.27 -7.57
N ILE A 73 -19.53 1.09 -7.57
CA ILE A 73 -19.94 1.86 -8.75
C ILE A 73 -18.84 2.87 -9.13
N LEU A 74 -18.30 3.61 -8.17
CA LEU A 74 -17.17 4.52 -8.41
C LEU A 74 -15.95 3.78 -8.96
N ALA A 75 -15.62 2.62 -8.39
CA ALA A 75 -14.49 1.79 -8.82
C ALA A 75 -14.68 1.26 -10.25
N TYR A 76 -15.91 0.94 -10.65
CA TYR A 76 -16.23 0.54 -12.01
C TYR A 76 -15.86 1.63 -13.03
N PHE A 77 -16.20 2.88 -12.72
CA PHE A 77 -15.92 4.02 -13.61
C PHE A 77 -14.47 4.51 -13.53
N GLN A 78 -13.82 4.41 -12.37
CA GLN A 78 -12.49 4.97 -12.14
C GLN A 78 -11.34 4.00 -12.43
N ILE A 79 -11.46 2.75 -12.01
CA ILE A 79 -10.39 1.73 -12.12
C ILE A 79 -10.72 0.74 -13.23
N GLY A 80 -11.97 0.27 -13.26
CA GLY A 80 -12.49 -0.56 -14.33
C GLY A 80 -13.37 -1.71 -13.87
N LYS A 81 -14.05 -2.32 -14.85
CA LYS A 81 -15.04 -3.38 -14.63
C LYS A 81 -14.51 -4.60 -13.88
N HIS A 82 -13.29 -5.04 -14.19
CA HIS A 82 -12.70 -6.23 -13.55
C HIS A 82 -12.48 -6.02 -12.06
N PHE A 83 -11.96 -4.85 -11.66
CA PHE A 83 -11.74 -4.51 -10.25
C PHE A 83 -13.07 -4.44 -9.49
N ALA A 84 -14.09 -3.78 -10.06
CA ALA A 84 -15.41 -3.71 -9.43
C ALA A 84 -16.04 -5.09 -9.20
N ILE A 85 -15.98 -5.99 -10.20
CA ILE A 85 -16.52 -7.36 -10.06
C ILE A 85 -15.76 -8.15 -8.98
N ARG A 86 -14.43 -8.07 -8.96
CA ARG A 86 -13.59 -8.75 -7.96
C ARG A 86 -13.86 -8.23 -6.55
N SER A 87 -14.01 -6.91 -6.39
CA SER A 87 -14.38 -6.27 -5.12
C SER A 87 -15.76 -6.72 -4.62
N SER A 88 -16.78 -6.69 -5.49
CA SER A 88 -18.11 -7.20 -5.14
C SER A 88 -18.08 -8.67 -4.71
N LEU A 89 -17.33 -9.50 -5.42
CA LEU A 89 -17.17 -10.92 -5.07
C LEU A 89 -16.47 -11.08 -3.72
N THR A 90 -15.44 -10.28 -3.44
CA THR A 90 -14.72 -10.28 -2.15
C THR A 90 -15.66 -9.96 -1.00
N ILE A 91 -16.44 -8.88 -1.12
CA ILE A 91 -17.39 -8.45 -0.08
C ILE A 91 -18.48 -9.51 0.14
N LEU A 92 -19.00 -10.08 -0.95
CA LEU A 92 -19.97 -11.17 -0.88
C LEU A 92 -19.39 -12.40 -0.17
N LEU A 93 -18.17 -12.80 -0.51
CA LEU A 93 -17.49 -13.94 0.10
C LEU A 93 -17.18 -13.69 1.58
N ILE A 94 -16.79 -12.48 1.99
CA ILE A 94 -16.62 -12.13 3.41
C ILE A 94 -17.95 -12.29 4.14
N SER A 95 -19.03 -11.71 3.61
CA SER A 95 -20.38 -11.83 4.19
C SER A 95 -20.80 -13.29 4.36
N LEU A 96 -20.57 -14.12 3.34
CA LEU A 96 -20.86 -15.56 3.38
C LEU A 96 -19.99 -16.30 4.40
N THR A 97 -18.69 -16.03 4.41
CA THR A 97 -17.71 -16.69 5.29
C THR A 97 -18.02 -16.36 6.75
N MET A 98 -18.36 -15.12 7.06
CA MET A 98 -18.77 -14.71 8.41
C MET A 98 -20.05 -15.42 8.88
N TYR A 99 -20.98 -15.71 7.96
CA TYR A 99 -22.21 -16.43 8.30
C TYR A 99 -21.97 -17.93 8.50
N PHE A 100 -21.26 -18.59 7.57
CA PHE A 100 -21.12 -20.05 7.55
C PHE A 100 -19.95 -20.60 8.38
N ILE A 101 -18.86 -19.84 8.55
CA ILE A 101 -17.69 -20.32 9.27
C ILE A 101 -17.73 -19.83 10.72
N PRO A 102 -17.78 -20.73 11.72
CA PRO A 102 -17.59 -20.35 13.11
C PRO A 102 -16.09 -20.12 13.33
N PHE A 103 -15.71 -18.85 13.49
CA PHE A 103 -14.38 -18.51 13.99
C PHE A 103 -14.42 -18.42 15.51
N PRO A 104 -13.41 -18.96 16.22
CA PRO A 104 -13.34 -18.86 17.68
C PRO A 104 -12.99 -17.43 18.11
N GLU A 105 -13.58 -17.00 19.23
CA GLU A 105 -13.13 -15.79 19.91
C GLU A 105 -11.77 -16.07 20.57
N LEU A 106 -10.76 -15.25 20.25
CA LEU A 106 -9.39 -15.54 20.69
C LEU A 106 -8.99 -14.83 21.98
N THR A 107 -9.45 -13.60 22.17
CA THR A 107 -9.09 -12.79 23.33
C THR A 107 -10.07 -11.63 23.53
N HIS A 108 -10.16 -11.17 24.77
CA HIS A 108 -10.89 -9.97 25.17
C HIS A 108 -9.95 -8.87 25.69
N ASP A 109 -8.64 -9.09 25.64
CA ASP A 109 -7.67 -8.05 25.94
C ASP A 109 -7.73 -6.98 24.85
N LYS A 110 -8.18 -5.78 25.22
CA LYS A 110 -8.45 -4.67 24.31
C LYS A 110 -7.25 -4.31 23.43
N LEU A 111 -6.03 -4.39 23.97
CA LEU A 111 -4.83 -4.04 23.23
C LEU A 111 -4.47 -5.14 22.23
N LEU A 112 -4.57 -6.41 22.63
CA LEU A 112 -4.38 -7.53 21.71
C LEU A 112 -5.43 -7.54 20.60
N VAL A 113 -6.69 -7.24 20.94
CA VAL A 113 -7.78 -7.12 19.96
C VAL A 113 -7.49 -6.03 18.94
N ALA A 114 -7.10 -4.82 19.38
CA ALA A 114 -6.78 -3.73 18.46
C ALA A 114 -5.60 -4.07 17.54
N MET A 115 -4.52 -4.61 18.11
CA MET A 115 -3.30 -4.92 17.37
C MET A 115 -3.49 -6.07 16.39
N PHE A 116 -3.99 -7.22 16.84
CA PHE A 116 -4.15 -8.40 15.99
C PHE A 116 -5.37 -8.32 15.10
N GLY A 117 -6.46 -7.72 15.57
CA GLY A 117 -7.62 -7.40 14.75
C GLY A 117 -7.22 -6.51 13.57
N GLY A 118 -6.51 -5.40 13.84
CA GLY A 118 -5.98 -4.52 12.79
C GLY A 118 -4.99 -5.24 11.88
N PHE A 119 -4.10 -6.07 12.43
CA PHE A 119 -3.12 -6.82 11.64
C PHE A 119 -3.75 -7.78 10.64
N PHE A 120 -4.65 -8.66 11.08
CA PHE A 120 -5.31 -9.63 10.18
C PHE A 120 -6.28 -8.94 9.22
N LEU A 121 -6.92 -7.86 9.65
CA LEU A 121 -7.79 -7.06 8.77
C LEU A 121 -6.97 -6.38 7.66
N GLY A 122 -5.84 -5.77 8.01
CA GLY A 122 -4.91 -5.16 7.05
C GLY A 122 -4.30 -6.17 6.07
N ILE A 123 -3.97 -7.38 6.53
CA ILE A 123 -3.60 -8.48 5.64
C ILE A 123 -4.74 -8.81 4.69
N GLY A 124 -5.97 -8.90 5.22
CA GLY A 124 -7.17 -9.17 4.43
C GLY A 124 -7.37 -8.16 3.30
N ILE A 125 -7.30 -6.86 3.62
CA ILE A 125 -7.43 -5.77 2.66
C ILE A 125 -6.29 -5.84 1.63
N GLY A 126 -5.05 -5.90 2.09
CA GLY A 126 -3.88 -5.89 1.22
C GLY A 126 -3.80 -7.09 0.28
N LEU A 127 -4.10 -8.31 0.76
CA LEU A 127 -4.15 -9.51 -0.10
C LEU A 127 -5.27 -9.41 -1.13
N SER A 128 -6.46 -8.97 -0.71
CA SER A 128 -7.57 -8.76 -1.65
C SER A 128 -7.16 -7.80 -2.78
N MET A 129 -6.46 -6.73 -2.42
CA MET A 129 -5.93 -5.74 -3.38
C MET A 129 -4.90 -6.33 -4.33
N ARG A 130 -3.99 -7.18 -3.85
CA ARG A 130 -3.06 -7.91 -4.74
C ARG A 130 -3.78 -8.85 -5.70
N GLY A 131 -4.93 -9.38 -5.30
CA GLY A 131 -5.83 -10.13 -6.17
C GLY A 131 -6.67 -9.26 -7.12
N GLY A 132 -6.52 -7.93 -7.06
CA GLY A 132 -7.23 -6.98 -7.90
C GLY A 132 -8.66 -6.68 -7.48
N GLY A 133 -9.00 -6.84 -6.19
CA GLY A 133 -10.27 -6.43 -5.59
C GLY A 133 -10.10 -5.79 -4.21
N THR A 134 -11.15 -5.29 -3.59
CA THR A 134 -11.12 -4.78 -2.21
C THR A 134 -12.50 -4.91 -1.57
N PHE A 135 -12.54 -4.92 -0.25
CA PHE A 135 -13.78 -4.77 0.52
C PHE A 135 -13.87 -3.45 1.29
N ASP A 136 -12.76 -2.69 1.39
CA ASP A 136 -12.78 -1.32 1.87
C ASP A 136 -12.69 -0.37 0.68
N GLY A 137 -13.83 -0.20 0.01
CA GLY A 137 -13.90 0.52 -1.26
C GLY A 137 -13.47 1.98 -1.13
N MET A 138 -13.70 2.61 0.01
CA MET A 138 -13.36 4.02 0.18
C MET A 138 -11.85 4.25 0.27
N GLU A 139 -11.16 3.60 1.20
CA GLU A 139 -9.72 3.81 1.40
C GLU A 139 -8.95 3.44 0.13
N VAL A 140 -9.37 2.37 -0.54
CA VAL A 140 -8.69 1.87 -1.73
C VAL A 140 -8.91 2.73 -2.96
N LEU A 141 -10.13 3.23 -3.19
CA LEU A 141 -10.36 4.20 -4.29
C LEU A 141 -9.57 5.48 -4.11
N ALA A 142 -9.45 5.89 -2.85
CA ALA A 142 -8.73 7.07 -2.46
C ALA A 142 -7.21 6.88 -2.71
N LEU A 143 -6.65 5.70 -2.40
CA LEU A 143 -5.26 5.34 -2.72
C LEU A 143 -4.98 5.25 -4.24
N LEU A 144 -5.93 4.76 -5.04
CA LEU A 144 -5.69 4.44 -6.45
C LEU A 144 -6.02 5.55 -7.43
N THR A 145 -7.06 6.36 -7.18
CA THR A 145 -7.63 7.19 -8.25
C THR A 145 -7.24 8.66 -8.19
N PHE A 146 -7.20 9.29 -7.02
CA PHE A 146 -7.33 10.74 -6.98
C PHE A 146 -6.00 11.49 -7.18
N LYS A 147 -6.01 12.49 -8.07
CA LYS A 147 -4.88 13.43 -8.31
C LYS A 147 -5.32 14.90 -8.45
N LYS A 148 -6.58 15.24 -8.15
CA LYS A 148 -7.16 16.57 -8.45
C LYS A 148 -8.00 17.15 -7.29
N SER A 149 -7.39 17.36 -6.12
CA SER A 149 -7.97 18.19 -5.06
C SER A 149 -6.86 19.01 -4.39
N SER A 150 -7.21 20.18 -3.85
CA SER A 150 -6.30 21.03 -3.05
C SER A 150 -5.92 20.38 -1.72
N PHE A 151 -6.76 19.45 -1.23
CA PHE A 151 -6.47 18.57 -0.11
C PHE A 151 -5.89 17.25 -0.60
N SER A 152 -4.93 16.72 0.14
CA SER A 152 -4.46 15.35 -0.07
C SER A 152 -5.59 14.38 0.28
N ILE A 153 -5.68 13.29 -0.46
CA ILE A 153 -6.76 12.32 -0.30
C ILE A 153 -6.69 11.64 1.06
N THR A 154 -5.47 11.44 1.56
CA THR A 154 -5.22 10.95 2.90
C THR A 154 -5.86 11.85 3.97
N GLU A 155 -5.90 13.18 3.77
CA GLU A 155 -6.59 14.11 4.68
C GLU A 155 -8.12 13.94 4.63
N ILE A 156 -8.70 13.66 3.47
CA ILE A 156 -10.15 13.42 3.33
C ILE A 156 -10.55 12.13 4.05
N ILE A 157 -9.80 11.04 3.84
CA ILE A 157 -10.03 9.76 4.53
C ILE A 157 -9.89 9.96 6.05
N LEU A 158 -8.83 10.64 6.47
CA LEU A 158 -8.58 10.90 7.88
C LEU A 158 -9.72 11.73 8.50
N GLY A 159 -10.16 12.78 7.82
CA GLY A 159 -11.29 13.61 8.28
C GLY A 159 -12.57 12.81 8.43
N MET A 160 -12.87 11.91 7.50
CA MET A 160 -14.04 11.05 7.63
C MET A 160 -13.89 10.03 8.78
N ASN A 161 -12.73 9.39 8.91
CA ASN A 161 -12.48 8.47 10.02
C ASN A 161 -12.57 9.17 11.38
N VAL A 162 -12.11 10.42 11.48
CA VAL A 162 -12.31 11.24 12.69
C VAL A 162 -13.79 11.39 13.01
N ILE A 163 -14.65 11.65 12.02
CA ILE A 163 -16.11 11.72 12.24
C ILE A 163 -16.66 10.38 12.73
N ILE A 164 -16.25 9.27 12.10
CA ILE A 164 -16.65 7.90 12.51
C ILE A 164 -16.24 7.65 13.97
N PHE A 165 -15.01 8.00 14.36
CA PHE A 165 -14.51 7.79 15.72
C PHE A 165 -15.17 8.72 16.75
N ILE A 166 -15.55 9.95 16.37
CA ILE A 166 -16.35 10.83 17.24
C ILE A 166 -17.73 10.21 17.47
N ILE A 167 -18.39 9.71 16.42
CA ILE A 167 -19.67 9.01 16.55
C ILE A 167 -19.50 7.78 17.44
N ALA A 168 -18.47 6.97 17.23
CA ALA A 168 -18.15 5.83 18.07
C ALA A 168 -17.95 6.23 19.55
N ALA A 169 -17.25 7.34 19.83
CA ALA A 169 -17.01 7.81 21.18
C ALA A 169 -18.31 8.19 21.90
N VAL A 170 -19.27 8.77 21.17
CA VAL A 170 -20.60 9.15 21.68
C VAL A 170 -21.47 7.93 21.93
N PHE A 171 -21.50 6.94 21.03
CA PHE A 171 -22.41 5.79 21.10
C PHE A 171 -21.86 4.57 21.85
N LEU A 172 -20.55 4.31 21.81
CA LEU A 172 -19.91 3.08 22.32
C LEU A 172 -18.91 3.31 23.47
N LYS A 173 -18.65 4.57 23.85
CA LYS A 173 -17.63 5.09 24.79
C LYS A 173 -16.33 5.52 24.11
N VAL A 174 -15.69 6.52 24.72
CA VAL A 174 -14.40 7.10 24.30
C VAL A 174 -13.30 6.04 24.21
N GLU A 175 -13.25 5.12 25.17
CA GLU A 175 -12.21 4.08 25.20
C GLU A 175 -12.25 3.18 23.94
N THR A 176 -13.44 2.74 23.54
CA THR A 176 -13.65 1.94 22.32
C THR A 176 -13.22 2.71 21.07
N ALA A 177 -13.50 4.01 21.01
CA ALA A 177 -13.07 4.87 19.91
C ALA A 177 -11.54 5.02 19.82
N LEU A 178 -10.84 5.13 20.97
CA LEU A 178 -9.37 5.18 21.00
C LEU A 178 -8.76 3.88 20.49
N TYR A 179 -9.32 2.73 20.87
CA TYR A 179 -8.87 1.45 20.35
C TYR A 179 -9.23 1.23 18.88
N ALA A 180 -10.36 1.78 18.40
CA ALA A 180 -10.70 1.77 16.98
C ALA A 180 -9.69 2.57 16.14
N ILE A 181 -9.22 3.72 16.63
CA ILE A 181 -8.13 4.48 16.01
C ILE A 181 -6.87 3.61 15.93
N MET A 182 -6.50 2.91 17.00
CA MET A 182 -5.34 2.02 17.01
C MET A 182 -5.50 0.88 16.00
N THR A 183 -6.66 0.22 15.98
CA THR A 183 -7.00 -0.86 15.04
C THR A 183 -6.84 -0.38 13.60
N TYR A 184 -7.40 0.78 13.27
CA TYR A 184 -7.29 1.41 11.96
C TYR A 184 -5.85 1.74 11.57
N LEU A 185 -5.06 2.33 12.47
CA LEU A 185 -3.66 2.67 12.18
C LEU A 185 -2.83 1.41 11.87
N VAL A 186 -3.03 0.33 12.63
CA VAL A 186 -2.37 -0.95 12.39
C VAL A 186 -2.85 -1.54 11.05
N ALA A 187 -4.15 -1.58 10.80
CA ALA A 187 -4.72 -2.12 9.56
C ALA A 187 -4.22 -1.37 8.32
N SER A 188 -4.27 -0.03 8.31
CA SER A 188 -3.80 0.78 7.18
C SER A 188 -2.30 0.59 6.93
N GLN A 189 -1.49 0.47 7.99
CA GLN A 189 -0.06 0.25 7.85
C GLN A 189 0.25 -1.15 7.30
N ILE A 190 -0.40 -2.19 7.82
CA ILE A 190 -0.23 -3.57 7.32
C ILE A 190 -0.73 -3.72 5.89
N THR A 191 -1.86 -3.09 5.54
CA THR A 191 -2.37 -3.02 4.17
C THR A 191 -1.32 -2.48 3.20
N LYS A 192 -0.69 -1.35 3.54
CA LYS A 192 0.40 -0.77 2.73
C LYS A 192 1.58 -1.73 2.58
N TYR A 193 2.02 -2.34 3.67
CA TYR A 193 3.11 -3.33 3.63
C TYR A 193 2.80 -4.53 2.74
N VAL A 194 1.56 -5.03 2.75
CA VAL A 194 1.16 -6.16 1.92
C VAL A 194 1.10 -5.79 0.45
N ILE A 195 0.54 -4.62 0.12
CA ILE A 195 0.39 -4.13 -1.26
C ILE A 195 1.73 -3.76 -1.89
N GLU A 196 2.48 -2.87 -1.25
CA GLU A 196 3.74 -2.31 -1.78
C GLU A 196 4.90 -3.29 -1.62
N GLY A 197 4.77 -4.28 -0.72
CA GLY A 197 5.83 -5.24 -0.40
C GLY A 197 6.93 -4.63 0.48
N ILE A 198 7.86 -5.49 0.92
CA ILE A 198 9.00 -5.09 1.77
C ILE A 198 10.08 -4.36 0.96
N GLU A 199 10.10 -4.52 -0.37
CA GLU A 199 11.15 -4.01 -1.25
C GLU A 199 10.86 -2.58 -1.73
N ALA A 200 11.07 -1.62 -0.84
CA ALA A 200 11.23 -0.23 -1.24
C ALA A 200 12.55 -0.08 -2.03
N TYR A 201 12.45 -0.12 -3.36
CA TYR A 201 13.54 0.26 -4.24
C TYR A 201 13.74 1.77 -4.14
N THR A 202 14.99 2.16 -3.96
CA THR A 202 15.40 3.55 -3.87
C THR A 202 16.25 3.85 -5.08
N GLY A 203 15.80 4.80 -5.90
CA GLY A 203 16.61 5.39 -6.94
C GLY A 203 17.60 6.33 -6.27
N VAL A 204 18.89 6.13 -6.55
CA VAL A 204 19.96 6.95 -6.02
C VAL A 204 20.63 7.67 -7.17
N THR A 205 20.65 8.99 -7.09
CA THR A 205 21.35 9.83 -8.04
C THR A 205 22.59 10.41 -7.36
N ILE A 206 23.73 10.30 -8.04
CA ILE A 206 25.04 10.71 -7.54
C ILE A 206 25.66 11.68 -8.54
N VAL A 207 26.05 12.85 -8.05
CA VAL A 207 26.77 13.88 -8.81
C VAL A 207 28.10 14.14 -8.12
N SER A 208 29.20 13.91 -8.81
CA SER A 208 30.55 14.00 -8.22
C SER A 208 31.59 14.35 -9.29
N GLY A 209 32.70 14.97 -8.86
CA GLY A 209 33.88 15.16 -9.71
C GLY A 209 34.63 13.87 -10.02
N SER A 210 34.55 12.87 -9.13
CA SER A 210 35.21 11.56 -9.26
C SER A 210 34.25 10.50 -9.82
N SER A 211 33.50 10.84 -10.86
CA SER A 211 32.44 9.97 -11.41
C SER A 211 32.97 8.62 -11.90
N GLU A 212 34.14 8.56 -12.53
CA GLU A 212 34.74 7.31 -13.03
C GLU A 212 35.04 6.29 -11.92
N GLU A 213 35.58 6.75 -10.80
CA GLU A 213 35.92 5.90 -9.65
C GLU A 213 34.66 5.36 -8.98
N ILE A 214 33.64 6.22 -8.85
CA ILE A 214 32.34 5.83 -8.32
C ILE A 214 31.66 4.81 -9.25
N LYS A 215 31.68 5.02 -10.57
CA LYS A 215 31.15 4.05 -11.55
C LYS A 215 31.78 2.67 -11.36
N LYS A 216 33.11 2.60 -11.24
CA LYS A 216 33.83 1.35 -10.99
C LYS A 216 33.45 0.70 -9.66
N ALA A 217 33.37 1.48 -8.58
CA ALA A 217 33.04 0.95 -7.26
C ALA A 217 31.61 0.39 -7.20
N LEU A 218 30.63 1.04 -7.85
CA LEU A 218 29.24 0.56 -7.87
C LEU A 218 29.09 -0.73 -8.69
N VAL A 219 29.75 -0.81 -9.85
CA VAL A 219 29.65 -2.00 -10.71
C VAL A 219 30.46 -3.16 -10.13
N LEU A 220 31.72 -2.93 -9.74
CA LEU A 220 32.62 -4.03 -9.35
C LEU A 220 32.46 -4.46 -7.89
N THR A 221 32.20 -3.51 -6.98
CA THR A 221 32.15 -3.80 -5.54
C THR A 221 30.73 -4.05 -5.05
N MET A 222 29.74 -3.33 -5.58
CA MET A 222 28.33 -3.53 -5.21
C MET A 222 27.56 -4.46 -6.16
N ASN A 223 28.12 -4.81 -7.32
CA ASN A 223 27.44 -5.58 -8.36
C ASN A 223 26.10 -4.95 -8.77
N ARG A 224 26.08 -3.61 -8.90
CA ARG A 224 24.87 -2.85 -9.24
C ARG A 224 24.98 -2.25 -10.62
N GLY A 225 23.92 -2.43 -11.42
CA GLY A 225 23.77 -1.74 -12.69
C GLY A 225 23.68 -0.23 -12.48
N ILE A 226 24.30 0.51 -13.37
CA ILE A 226 24.30 1.98 -13.36
C ILE A 226 23.84 2.50 -14.73
N THR A 227 23.17 3.64 -14.70
CA THR A 227 22.86 4.45 -15.88
C THR A 227 23.55 5.79 -15.72
N VAL A 228 24.18 6.29 -16.78
CA VAL A 228 24.85 7.60 -16.76
C VAL A 228 24.01 8.58 -17.55
N TYR A 229 23.52 9.63 -16.90
CA TYR A 229 22.97 10.79 -17.60
C TYR A 229 24.12 11.74 -17.92
N LYS A 230 24.24 12.10 -19.20
CA LYS A 230 25.13 13.17 -19.65
C LYS A 230 24.42 14.50 -19.41
N GLY A 231 24.97 15.31 -18.54
CA GLY A 231 24.50 16.65 -18.25
C GLY A 231 25.63 17.65 -18.34
N GLU A 232 25.31 18.88 -18.02
CA GLU A 232 26.26 19.99 -17.94
C GLU A 232 26.24 20.52 -16.51
N ARG A 233 27.40 20.88 -15.97
CA ARG A 233 27.47 21.52 -14.65
C ARG A 233 26.79 22.87 -14.71
N GLY A 234 25.89 23.11 -13.77
CA GLY A 234 25.30 24.43 -13.58
C GLY A 234 26.35 25.45 -13.15
N PHE A 235 25.98 26.73 -13.26
CA PHE A 235 26.86 27.84 -12.90
C PHE A 235 27.07 27.91 -11.38
N MET A 236 28.31 27.74 -10.94
CA MET A 236 28.71 28.01 -9.54
C MET A 236 29.15 29.46 -9.39
N LYS A 237 29.02 30.04 -8.19
CA LYS A 237 29.47 31.42 -7.90
C LYS A 237 30.94 31.68 -8.28
N GLU A 238 31.77 30.65 -8.21
CA GLU A 238 33.21 30.69 -8.47
C GLU A 238 33.58 30.37 -9.93
N SER A 239 32.61 29.92 -10.74
CA SER A 239 32.83 29.41 -12.11
C SER A 239 31.60 29.68 -13.00
N PHE A 240 31.04 30.89 -12.90
CA PHE A 240 29.83 31.29 -13.63
C PHE A 240 30.02 31.37 -15.15
N GLU A 241 31.26 31.43 -15.63
CA GLU A 241 31.57 31.55 -17.06
C GLU A 241 32.00 30.23 -17.72
N HIS A 242 32.15 29.16 -16.92
CA HIS A 242 32.65 27.87 -17.43
C HIS A 242 31.63 26.78 -17.16
N SER A 243 30.98 26.33 -18.23
CA SER A 243 30.20 25.10 -18.20
C SER A 243 31.09 23.93 -18.59
N SER A 244 30.90 22.79 -17.92
CA SER A 244 31.66 21.58 -18.18
C SER A 244 30.73 20.39 -18.15
N ASP A 245 31.06 19.39 -18.96
CA ASP A 245 30.29 18.14 -18.98
C ASP A 245 30.31 17.48 -17.60
N ALA A 246 29.16 16.92 -17.22
CA ALA A 246 28.96 16.23 -15.97
C ALA A 246 28.31 14.87 -16.22
N ASP A 247 28.96 13.83 -15.69
CA ASP A 247 28.36 12.50 -15.58
C ASP A 247 27.54 12.42 -14.30
N ILE A 248 26.22 12.27 -14.44
CA ILE A 248 25.31 12.03 -13.34
C ILE A 248 25.02 10.54 -13.30
N ILE A 249 25.38 9.88 -12.19
CA ILE A 249 25.24 8.44 -12.04
C ILE A 249 23.89 8.15 -11.39
N PHE A 250 23.10 7.29 -12.01
CA PHE A 250 21.83 6.80 -11.47
C PHE A 250 21.89 5.29 -11.28
N THR A 251 21.43 4.83 -10.13
CA THR A 251 21.30 3.40 -9.83
C THR A 251 20.08 3.13 -8.97
N ILE A 252 19.57 1.91 -9.03
CA ILE A 252 18.45 1.46 -8.22
C ILE A 252 19.00 0.41 -7.25
N VAL A 253 18.84 0.70 -5.96
CA VAL A 253 19.26 -0.19 -4.88
C VAL A 253 18.11 -0.43 -3.92
N THR A 254 18.23 -1.45 -3.07
CA THR A 254 17.26 -1.64 -1.98
C THR A 254 17.50 -0.62 -0.87
N ARG A 255 16.46 -0.31 -0.08
CA ARG A 255 16.56 0.60 1.08
C ARG A 255 17.71 0.25 2.04
N LEU A 256 18.01 -1.04 2.21
CA LEU A 256 19.09 -1.54 3.08
C LEU A 256 20.49 -1.22 2.52
N GLU A 257 20.62 -1.11 1.20
CA GLU A 257 21.88 -0.87 0.50
C GLU A 257 22.24 0.60 0.36
N VAL A 258 21.26 1.51 0.50
CA VAL A 258 21.47 2.97 0.38
C VAL A 258 22.62 3.44 1.28
N ARG A 259 22.64 2.99 2.54
CA ARG A 259 23.68 3.38 3.49
C ARG A 259 25.06 2.86 3.09
N LYS A 260 25.14 1.63 2.58
CA LYS A 260 26.39 1.04 2.09
C LYS A 260 26.90 1.81 0.86
N LEU A 261 26.01 2.15 -0.07
CA LEU A 261 26.33 2.95 -1.25
C LEU A 261 26.86 4.34 -0.85
N GLN A 262 26.16 5.05 0.04
CA GLN A 262 26.58 6.38 0.51
C GLN A 262 27.98 6.34 1.14
N ASN A 263 28.27 5.33 1.95
CA ASN A 263 29.59 5.17 2.56
C ASN A 263 30.70 4.97 1.51
N ILE A 264 30.45 4.16 0.48
CA ILE A 264 31.42 3.94 -0.61
C ILE A 264 31.66 5.22 -1.40
N VAL A 265 30.58 5.94 -1.75
CA VAL A 265 30.67 7.19 -2.50
C VAL A 265 31.42 8.25 -1.69
N HIS A 266 31.09 8.44 -0.41
CA HIS A 266 31.76 9.43 0.44
C HIS A 266 33.21 9.07 0.77
N ALA A 267 33.57 7.77 0.75
CA ALA A 267 34.96 7.35 0.87
C ALA A 267 35.81 7.74 -0.36
N ILE A 268 35.19 7.82 -1.54
CA ILE A 268 35.85 8.23 -2.79
C ILE A 268 35.84 9.75 -2.93
N ASP A 269 34.67 10.37 -2.77
CA ASP A 269 34.49 11.82 -2.85
C ASP A 269 33.60 12.32 -1.70
N PRO A 270 34.20 12.91 -0.65
CA PRO A 270 33.45 13.52 0.45
C PRO A 270 32.54 14.68 0.01
N LYS A 271 32.78 15.31 -1.14
CA LYS A 271 31.99 16.41 -1.70
C LYS A 271 30.90 15.94 -2.67
N ALA A 272 30.75 14.63 -2.87
CA ALA A 272 29.72 14.08 -3.74
C ALA A 272 28.31 14.48 -3.27
N PHE A 273 27.48 14.91 -4.20
CA PHE A 273 26.07 15.22 -3.96
C PHE A 273 25.23 13.97 -4.28
N ILE A 274 24.54 13.46 -3.27
CA ILE A 274 23.72 12.24 -3.37
C ILE A 274 22.29 12.59 -2.96
N PHE A 275 21.32 12.23 -3.78
CA PHE A 275 19.92 12.29 -3.40
C PHE A 275 19.18 11.00 -3.75
N THR A 276 18.13 10.74 -2.98
CA THR A 276 17.37 9.49 -3.07
C THR A 276 15.91 9.79 -3.39
N GLN A 277 15.33 9.00 -4.29
CA GLN A 277 13.92 9.03 -4.62
C GLN A 277 13.32 7.63 -4.48
N THR A 278 12.09 7.56 -3.97
CA THR A 278 11.36 6.29 -3.92
C THR A 278 10.97 5.87 -5.33
N VAL A 279 11.41 4.69 -5.76
CA VAL A 279 11.05 4.12 -7.06
C VAL A 279 9.99 3.04 -6.81
N ARG A 280 8.80 3.25 -7.37
CA ARG A 280 7.70 2.28 -7.30
C ARG A 280 7.78 1.39 -8.54
N GLU A 281 7.82 0.08 -8.32
CA GLU A 281 7.77 -0.96 -9.36
C GLU A 281 8.80 -0.83 -10.49
N PRO A 282 10.12 -0.90 -10.22
CA PRO A 282 11.10 -1.02 -11.29
C PRO A 282 10.88 -2.34 -12.07
N GLN A 283 10.65 -2.26 -13.38
CA GLN A 283 10.50 -3.42 -14.26
C GLN A 283 11.76 -3.60 -15.12
N GLY A 284 12.30 -4.82 -15.16
CA GLY A 284 13.53 -5.14 -15.89
C GLY A 284 14.82 -4.64 -15.23
N GLY A 285 15.95 -4.77 -15.94
CA GLY A 285 17.28 -4.37 -15.46
C GLY A 285 17.92 -5.33 -14.45
N ILE A 286 19.21 -5.11 -14.16
CA ILE A 286 20.00 -5.87 -13.16
C ILE A 286 19.68 -5.34 -11.75
N VAL A 287 18.40 -5.32 -11.39
CA VAL A 287 17.93 -4.93 -10.05
C VAL A 287 17.92 -6.15 -9.13
N LYS A 288 17.71 -7.34 -9.73
CA LYS A 288 17.97 -8.67 -9.18
C LYS A 288 18.38 -9.56 -10.34
N GLU A 289 19.45 -10.33 -10.19
CA GLU A 289 19.51 -11.63 -10.86
C GLU A 289 18.29 -12.40 -10.36
N ILE A 290 17.27 -12.51 -11.21
CA ILE A 290 16.29 -13.57 -11.04
C ILE A 290 17.09 -14.84 -11.31
N ILE A 291 17.65 -15.42 -10.26
CA ILE A 291 18.20 -16.77 -10.32
C ILE A 291 17.01 -17.65 -10.68
N LYS A 292 16.87 -17.93 -11.99
CA LYS A 292 16.02 -19.00 -12.49
C LYS A 292 16.69 -20.30 -12.07
N HIS A 293 16.20 -20.90 -11.00
CA HIS A 293 16.32 -22.34 -10.79
C HIS A 293 15.07 -23.02 -11.37
#